data_AF-A0A0D8BHE5-F1
#
_entry.id   AF-A0A0D8BHE5-F1
#
_cell.length_a   1.000
_cell.length_b   1.000
_cell.length_c   1.000
_cell.angle_alpha   90.00
_cell.angle_beta   90.00
_cell.angle_gamma   90.00
#
_symmetry.space_group_name_H-M   'P 1'
#
loop_
_entity.id
_entity.type
_entity.pdbx_description
1 polymer ?
#
loop_
_entity_poly.entity_id
_entity_poly.type
_entity_poly.pdbx_seq_one_letter_code
_entity_poly.pdbx_strand_id
1 'polypeptide(L)'
;MARQGGRPGWLREPDPLQNPIGSRLAILGMIALIIGGAVAIVTGGEQPASGLPAGGTHASTPAPVSTAPVSAVPVSAENDAAELASWYHGSEGLRIRVATDVATVRSQLAAQNGAALKPACATLGTDISAAITAPVPPTAGARARYDAGGRGYTAATASCAQLFDGTRIEVGVLQQRIRTSLADGDREWAALAAIIGQPMATAAPAAP
;
A
#
# COMPACT_ATOMS: atom_id res chain seq x y z
N MET A 1 24.96 32.28 24.87
CA MET A 1 23.77 31.90 25.66
C MET A 1 23.09 30.73 24.95
N ALA A 2 23.40 29.50 25.35
CA ALA A 2 22.77 28.32 24.75
C ALA A 2 21.37 28.18 25.35
N ARG A 3 20.32 28.45 24.56
CA ARG A 3 18.98 27.99 24.92
C ARG A 3 18.99 26.48 24.83
N GLN A 4 19.06 25.83 25.97
CA GLN A 4 18.81 24.41 26.12
C GLN A 4 17.33 24.23 25.76
N GLY A 5 17.06 23.98 24.48
CA GLY A 5 15.74 23.74 23.94
C GLY A 5 15.17 22.47 24.58
N GLY A 6 14.45 22.63 25.69
CA GLY A 6 13.78 21.51 26.34
C GLY A 6 12.81 20.86 25.36
N ARG A 7 12.75 19.52 25.34
CA ARG A 7 11.79 18.79 24.51
C ARG A 7 10.37 19.33 24.78
N PRO A 8 9.57 19.57 23.72
CA PRO A 8 8.19 20.00 23.84
C PRO A 8 7.40 19.12 24.82
N GLY A 9 6.53 19.74 25.63
CA GLY A 9 5.78 19.02 26.67
C GLY A 9 4.95 17.86 26.14
N TRP A 10 4.47 17.97 24.91
CA TRP A 10 3.67 16.93 24.26
C TRP A 10 4.43 15.66 23.85
N LEU A 11 5.77 15.72 23.80
CA LEU A 11 6.65 14.58 23.53
C LEU A 11 7.10 13.85 24.80
N ARG A 12 6.72 14.34 25.98
CA ARG A 12 7.07 13.68 27.25
C ARG A 12 6.12 12.50 27.47
N GLU A 13 6.69 11.36 27.87
CA GLU A 13 5.90 10.26 28.39
C GLU A 13 5.06 10.80 29.57
N PRO A 14 3.75 10.47 29.65
CA PRO A 14 2.95 10.86 30.80
C PRO A 14 3.60 10.28 32.06
N ASP A 15 3.86 11.12 33.05
CA ASP A 15 4.36 10.65 34.35
C ASP A 15 3.26 9.77 34.97
N PRO A 16 3.52 8.45 35.20
CA PRO A 16 2.52 7.54 35.75
C PRO A 16 2.01 7.99 37.13
N LEU A 17 2.74 8.87 37.83
CA LEU A 17 2.36 9.41 39.13
C LEU A 17 1.49 10.67 39.04
N GLN A 18 1.33 11.29 37.86
CA GLN A 18 0.59 12.55 37.69
C GLN A 18 -0.82 12.40 37.11
N ASN A 19 -1.27 11.19 36.72
CA ASN A 19 -2.56 11.03 36.05
C ASN A 19 -3.48 9.96 36.68
N PRO A 20 -4.14 10.26 37.82
CA PRO A 20 -5.07 9.32 38.46
C PRO A 20 -6.44 9.15 37.78
N ILE A 21 -6.73 9.80 36.64
CA ILE A 21 -8.13 9.96 36.15
C ILE A 21 -8.40 9.44 34.71
N GLY A 22 -7.40 8.99 33.94
CA GLY A 22 -7.58 8.69 32.51
C GLY A 22 -7.87 7.24 32.09
N SER A 23 -7.79 6.25 32.99
CA SER A 23 -7.84 4.81 32.63
C SER A 23 -9.26 4.25 32.50
N ARG A 24 -10.11 4.86 31.66
CA ARG A 24 -11.38 4.25 31.23
C ARG A 24 -11.70 4.71 29.82
N LEU A 25 -11.27 3.92 28.83
CA LEU A 25 -11.88 3.74 27.49
C LEU A 25 -10.85 3.08 26.56
N ALA A 26 -10.42 1.85 26.88
CA ALA A 26 -9.89 0.94 25.87
C ALA A 26 -11.10 0.10 25.40
N ILE A 27 -11.82 0.64 24.42
CA ILE A 27 -12.96 -0.05 23.82
C ILE A 27 -12.44 -1.17 22.92
N LEU A 28 -12.82 -2.38 23.33
CA LEU A 28 -12.90 -3.62 22.58
C LEU A 28 -13.42 -3.41 21.15
N GLY A 29 -12.68 -3.93 20.17
CA GLY A 29 -13.13 -4.03 18.79
C GLY A 29 -12.56 -5.29 18.13
N MET A 30 -12.87 -6.46 18.69
CA MET A 30 -12.60 -7.75 18.04
C MET A 30 -13.68 -7.95 16.95
N ILE A 31 -13.29 -7.83 15.68
CA ILE A 31 -14.18 -8.14 14.55
C ILE A 31 -13.80 -9.52 14.00
N ALA A 32 -14.81 -10.38 13.95
CA ALA A 32 -14.75 -11.79 13.56
C ALA A 32 -14.39 -11.98 12.08
N LEU A 33 -13.49 -12.93 11.81
CA LEU A 33 -13.15 -13.40 10.47
C LEU A 33 -14.21 -14.41 10.00
N ILE A 34 -15.02 -14.04 9.00
CA ILE A 34 -15.86 -14.98 8.24
C ILE A 34 -15.02 -15.47 7.07
N ILE A 35 -14.43 -16.67 7.20
CA ILE A 35 -13.80 -17.38 6.07
C ILE A 35 -14.89 -18.21 5.40
N GLY A 36 -15.58 -17.61 4.41
CA GLY A 36 -16.41 -18.33 3.46
C GLY A 36 -15.54 -18.81 2.30
N GLY A 37 -15.42 -20.13 2.13
CA GLY A 37 -14.58 -20.75 1.12
C GLY A 37 -15.20 -20.81 -0.28
N ALA A 38 -14.33 -21.00 -1.27
CA ALA A 38 -14.60 -21.81 -2.46
C ALA A 38 -13.26 -22.23 -3.06
N VAL A 39 -12.91 -23.51 -2.86
CA VAL A 39 -11.82 -24.17 -3.58
C VAL A 39 -12.40 -24.63 -4.92
N ALA A 40 -11.98 -24.03 -6.02
CA ALA A 40 -12.22 -24.55 -7.36
C ALA A 40 -10.93 -25.18 -7.88
N ILE A 41 -10.84 -26.50 -7.71
CA ILE A 41 -9.89 -27.37 -8.40
C ILE A 41 -10.45 -27.57 -9.80
N VAL A 42 -9.82 -27.04 -10.84
CA VAL A 42 -10.00 -27.53 -12.21
C VAL A 42 -8.78 -28.36 -12.56
N THR A 43 -8.99 -29.66 -12.48
CA THR A 43 -8.15 -30.70 -13.05
C THR A 43 -8.17 -30.60 -14.56
N GLY A 44 -6.99 -30.70 -15.18
CA GLY A 44 -6.82 -30.78 -16.62
C GLY A 44 -7.43 -32.04 -17.24
N GLY A 45 -7.54 -32.00 -18.57
CA GLY A 45 -7.91 -33.13 -19.41
C GLY A 45 -7.61 -32.79 -20.86
N GLU A 46 -6.60 -33.46 -21.41
CA GLU A 46 -6.08 -33.36 -22.77
C GLU A 46 -7.12 -33.71 -23.85
N GLN A 47 -6.95 -33.15 -25.05
CA GLN A 47 -7.17 -33.95 -26.26
C GLN A 47 -6.31 -33.48 -27.45
N PRO A 48 -5.52 -34.39 -28.07
CA PRO A 48 -4.74 -34.11 -29.26
C PRO A 48 -5.52 -34.43 -30.53
N ALA A 49 -5.14 -33.84 -31.68
CA ALA A 49 -5.00 -34.54 -32.96
C ALA A 49 -4.59 -33.56 -34.07
N SER A 50 -3.34 -33.68 -34.51
CA SER A 50 -2.92 -33.34 -35.87
C SER A 50 -3.70 -34.20 -36.88
N GLY A 51 -4.15 -33.60 -37.97
CA GLY A 51 -4.73 -34.30 -39.11
C GLY A 51 -4.90 -33.40 -40.33
N LEU A 52 -3.93 -33.48 -41.25
CA LEU A 52 -4.08 -33.00 -42.63
C LEU A 52 -5.22 -33.74 -43.35
N PRO A 53 -5.74 -33.14 -44.43
CA PRO A 53 -5.56 -33.82 -45.72
C PRO A 53 -5.04 -32.89 -46.83
N ALA A 54 -4.27 -33.50 -47.72
CA ALA A 54 -3.81 -32.93 -48.98
C ALA A 54 -4.88 -33.04 -50.07
N GLY A 55 -4.83 -32.11 -51.04
CA GLY A 55 -5.26 -32.34 -52.41
C GLY A 55 -6.42 -31.45 -52.90
N GLY A 56 -6.13 -30.56 -53.86
CA GLY A 56 -7.16 -29.87 -54.65
C GLY A 56 -6.70 -28.54 -55.24
N THR A 57 -5.98 -28.60 -56.36
CA THR A 57 -5.65 -27.44 -57.22
C THR A 57 -6.92 -26.77 -57.76
N HIS A 58 -7.09 -25.46 -57.56
CA HIS A 58 -7.71 -24.56 -58.54
C HIS A 58 -7.29 -23.11 -58.26
N ALA A 59 -6.71 -22.47 -59.28
CA ALA A 59 -6.36 -21.06 -59.30
C ALA A 59 -7.63 -20.20 -59.32
N SER A 60 -7.68 -19.18 -58.46
CA SER A 60 -8.41 -17.92 -58.68
C SER A 60 -7.94 -16.92 -57.64
N THR A 61 -7.22 -15.90 -58.10
CA THR A 61 -6.82 -14.70 -57.35
C THR A 61 -8.06 -13.85 -57.03
N PRO A 62 -8.33 -13.52 -55.76
CA PRO A 62 -9.17 -12.38 -55.40
C PRO A 62 -8.28 -11.19 -54.97
N ALA A 63 -8.72 -9.99 -55.32
CA ALA A 63 -8.10 -8.69 -55.07
C ALA A 63 -7.65 -8.46 -53.61
N PRO A 64 -6.68 -7.55 -53.35
CA PRO A 64 -6.32 -7.18 -51.98
C PRO A 64 -7.50 -6.46 -51.32
N VAL A 65 -8.23 -7.18 -50.49
CA VAL A 65 -9.07 -6.57 -49.46
C VAL A 65 -8.14 -5.88 -48.47
N SER A 66 -8.28 -4.56 -48.40
CA SER A 66 -7.63 -3.73 -47.40
C SER A 66 -8.19 -4.09 -46.02
N THR A 67 -7.67 -5.14 -45.41
CA THR A 67 -7.89 -5.44 -44.00
C THR A 67 -7.23 -4.33 -43.20
N ALA A 68 -8.04 -3.45 -42.63
CA ALA A 68 -7.58 -2.61 -41.53
C ALA A 68 -6.88 -3.51 -40.49
N PRO A 69 -5.70 -3.15 -39.99
CA PRO A 69 -5.03 -3.97 -38.99
C PRO A 69 -5.94 -4.03 -37.77
N VAL A 70 -6.52 -5.21 -37.52
CA VAL A 70 -7.05 -5.53 -36.20
C VAL A 70 -5.81 -5.51 -35.32
N SER A 71 -5.69 -4.46 -34.52
CA SER A 71 -4.57 -4.25 -33.64
C SER A 71 -4.59 -5.38 -32.61
N ALA A 72 -3.87 -6.47 -32.90
CA ALA A 72 -3.73 -7.59 -32.00
C ALA A 72 -2.96 -7.08 -30.78
N VAL A 73 -3.67 -6.81 -29.69
CA VAL A 73 -3.01 -6.62 -28.40
C VAL A 73 -2.27 -7.93 -28.12
N PRO A 74 -0.95 -7.90 -27.87
CA PRO A 74 -0.22 -9.12 -27.59
C PRO A 74 -0.80 -9.76 -26.32
N VAL A 75 -1.13 -11.04 -26.38
CA VAL A 75 -1.71 -11.83 -25.26
C VAL A 75 -0.93 -11.65 -23.96
N SER A 76 0.38 -11.43 -24.04
CA SER A 76 1.24 -11.13 -22.89
C SER A 76 0.85 -9.86 -22.14
N ALA A 77 0.45 -8.79 -22.84
CA ALA A 77 0.05 -7.53 -22.21
C ALA A 77 -1.32 -7.64 -21.50
N GLU A 78 -2.24 -8.44 -22.04
CA GLU A 78 -3.53 -8.72 -21.38
C GLU A 78 -3.33 -9.56 -20.12
N ASN A 79 -2.44 -10.57 -20.17
CA ASN A 79 -2.08 -11.37 -19.00
C ASN A 79 -1.42 -10.54 -17.90
N ASP A 80 -0.46 -9.67 -18.25
CA ASP A 80 0.20 -8.77 -17.28
C ASP A 80 -0.82 -7.84 -16.59
N ALA A 81 -1.81 -7.33 -17.34
CA ALA A 81 -2.85 -6.48 -16.79
C ALA A 81 -3.78 -7.24 -15.84
N ALA A 82 -4.17 -8.47 -16.20
CA ALA A 82 -5.01 -9.32 -15.35
C ALA A 82 -4.28 -9.75 -14.05
N GLU A 83 -3.01 -10.14 -14.16
CA GLU A 83 -2.18 -10.46 -13.00
C GLU A 83 -1.97 -9.24 -12.09
N LEU A 84 -1.73 -8.07 -12.67
CA LEU A 84 -1.58 -6.83 -11.92
C LEU A 84 -2.86 -6.43 -11.18
N ALA A 85 -4.01 -6.55 -11.84
CA ALA A 85 -5.31 -6.30 -11.21
C ALA A 85 -5.60 -7.28 -10.06
N SER A 86 -5.34 -8.57 -10.29
CA SER A 86 -5.48 -9.63 -9.28
C SER A 86 -4.58 -9.37 -8.07
N TRP A 87 -3.31 -9.04 -8.29
CA TRP A 87 -2.37 -8.65 -7.24
C TRP A 87 -2.85 -7.41 -6.46
N TYR A 88 -3.34 -6.39 -7.18
CA TYR A 88 -3.80 -5.17 -6.54
C TYR A 88 -5.00 -5.43 -5.62
N HIS A 89 -5.97 -6.21 -6.08
CA HIS A 89 -7.10 -6.59 -5.24
C HIS A 89 -6.69 -7.50 -4.08
N GLY A 90 -5.84 -8.51 -4.32
CA GLY A 90 -5.35 -9.41 -3.27
C GLY A 90 -4.54 -8.71 -2.17
N SER A 91 -3.91 -7.56 -2.47
CA SER A 91 -3.16 -6.74 -1.51
C SER A 91 -3.99 -5.65 -0.82
N GLU A 92 -5.28 -5.51 -1.15
CA GLU A 92 -6.14 -4.41 -0.68
C GLU A 92 -6.17 -4.28 0.84
N GLY A 93 -6.35 -5.39 1.56
CA GLY A 93 -6.40 -5.38 3.03
C GLY A 93 -5.13 -4.84 3.68
N LEU A 94 -3.95 -5.10 3.10
CA LEU A 94 -2.67 -4.55 3.57
C LEU A 94 -2.59 -3.04 3.28
N ARG A 95 -2.99 -2.62 2.07
CA ARG A 95 -2.95 -1.21 1.68
C ARG A 95 -3.92 -0.35 2.50
N ILE A 96 -5.10 -0.88 2.84
CA ILE A 96 -6.07 -0.22 3.74
C ILE A 96 -5.52 -0.06 5.16
N ARG A 97 -4.86 -1.10 5.70
CA ARG A 97 -4.24 -1.01 7.03
C ARG A 97 -3.18 0.09 7.08
N VAL A 98 -2.25 0.10 6.13
CA VAL A 98 -1.24 1.16 6.01
C VAL A 98 -1.89 2.54 5.86
N ALA A 99 -2.92 2.69 5.02
CA ALA A 99 -3.64 3.96 4.87
C ALA A 99 -4.28 4.43 6.19
N THR A 100 -4.83 3.50 6.98
CA THR A 100 -5.41 3.76 8.30
C THR A 100 -4.35 4.21 9.31
N ASP A 101 -3.20 3.56 9.32
CA ASP A 101 -2.09 3.95 10.20
C ASP A 101 -1.50 5.30 9.81
N VAL A 102 -1.34 5.58 8.51
CA VAL A 102 -0.91 6.87 7.99
C VAL A 102 -1.88 7.98 8.43
N ALA A 103 -3.19 7.75 8.31
CA ALA A 103 -4.20 8.70 8.79
C ALA A 103 -4.11 8.92 10.32
N THR A 104 -3.87 7.85 11.07
CA THR A 104 -3.67 7.91 12.53
C THR A 104 -2.44 8.73 12.90
N VAL A 105 -1.29 8.47 12.26
CA VAL A 105 -0.05 9.24 12.48
C VAL A 105 -0.26 10.72 12.17
N ARG A 106 -0.92 11.04 11.06
CA ARG A 106 -1.27 12.43 10.70
C ARG A 106 -2.12 13.10 11.76
N SER A 107 -3.16 12.41 12.23
CA SER A 107 -4.06 12.89 13.27
C SER A 107 -3.31 13.17 14.58
N GLN A 108 -2.50 12.21 15.08
CA GLN A 108 -1.75 12.38 16.32
C GLN A 108 -0.63 13.43 16.21
N LEU A 109 -0.03 13.57 15.03
CA LEU A 109 0.95 14.62 14.76
C LEU A 109 0.30 16.02 14.76
N ALA A 110 -0.89 16.16 14.17
CA ALA A 110 -1.65 17.40 14.16
C ALA A 110 -2.14 17.78 15.57
N ALA A 111 -2.62 16.79 16.34
CA ALA A 111 -3.02 16.95 17.73
C ALA A 111 -1.84 17.19 18.69
N GLN A 112 -0.60 17.03 18.21
CA GLN A 112 0.60 17.03 19.04
C GLN A 112 0.43 16.09 20.23
N ASN A 113 0.03 14.84 20.00
CA ASN A 113 -0.18 13.84 21.06
C ASN A 113 0.95 12.81 21.03
N GLY A 114 2.05 13.05 21.73
CA GLY A 114 3.24 12.19 21.68
C GLY A 114 2.99 10.79 22.24
N ALA A 115 2.13 10.69 23.26
CA ALA A 115 1.77 9.42 23.88
C ALA A 115 1.02 8.49 22.90
N ALA A 116 0.18 9.04 22.03
CA ALA A 116 -0.51 8.29 20.97
C ALA A 116 0.30 8.20 19.67
N LEU A 117 1.13 9.20 19.36
CA LEU A 117 1.95 9.24 18.15
C LEU A 117 3.02 8.13 18.15
N LYS A 118 3.67 7.89 19.29
CA LYS A 118 4.72 6.86 19.43
C LYS A 118 4.21 5.45 19.04
N PRO A 119 3.13 4.92 19.64
CA PRO A 119 2.58 3.63 19.22
C PRO A 119 2.02 3.67 17.80
N ALA A 120 1.39 4.78 17.35
CA ALA A 120 0.89 4.88 15.98
C ALA A 120 2.00 4.74 14.92
N CYS A 121 3.16 5.40 15.12
CA CYS A 121 4.29 5.24 14.20
C CYS A 121 4.91 3.83 14.25
N ALA A 122 4.85 3.15 15.40
CA ALA A 122 5.32 1.76 15.52
C ALA A 122 4.40 0.77 14.79
N THR A 123 3.07 0.96 14.90
CA THR A 123 2.09 0.19 14.11
C THR A 123 2.30 0.39 12.63
N LEU A 124 2.41 1.65 12.17
CA LEU A 124 2.73 1.98 10.77
C LEU A 124 4.01 1.27 10.31
N GLY A 125 5.05 1.24 11.16
CA GLY A 125 6.31 0.57 10.85
C GLY A 125 6.16 -0.94 10.66
N THR A 126 5.35 -1.58 11.49
CA THR A 126 5.03 -3.01 11.37
C THR A 126 4.26 -3.29 10.09
N ASP A 127 3.20 -2.53 9.84
CA ASP A 127 2.30 -2.77 8.72
C ASP A 127 2.95 -2.44 7.38
N ILE A 128 3.79 -1.40 7.31
CA ILE A 128 4.56 -1.14 6.09
C ILE A 128 5.61 -2.22 5.85
N SER A 129 6.28 -2.71 6.89
CA SER A 129 7.23 -3.81 6.76
C SER A 129 6.53 -5.06 6.22
N ALA A 130 5.34 -5.39 6.74
CA ALA A 130 4.55 -6.51 6.25
C ALA A 130 4.14 -6.31 4.79
N ALA A 131 3.68 -5.09 4.44
CA ALA A 131 3.24 -4.76 3.09
C ALA A 131 4.39 -4.92 2.06
N ILE A 132 5.58 -4.40 2.33
CA ILE A 132 6.71 -4.47 1.39
C ILE A 132 7.33 -5.88 1.28
N THR A 133 7.03 -6.79 2.23
CA THR A 133 7.42 -8.20 2.17
C THR A 133 6.36 -9.14 1.60
N ALA A 134 5.15 -8.63 1.34
CA ALA A 134 4.04 -9.37 0.74
C ALA A 134 4.35 -9.74 -0.73
N PRO A 135 3.50 -10.54 -1.41
CA PRO A 135 3.69 -10.85 -2.82
C PRO A 135 3.96 -9.59 -3.63
N VAL A 136 5.03 -9.61 -4.42
CA VAL A 136 5.57 -8.44 -5.12
C VAL A 136 4.71 -8.15 -6.36
N PRO A 137 4.49 -6.88 -6.75
CA PRO A 137 3.81 -6.57 -8.00
C PRO A 137 4.43 -7.30 -9.20
N PRO A 138 3.60 -7.83 -10.12
CA PRO A 138 4.07 -8.64 -11.25
C PRO A 138 4.81 -7.80 -12.30
N THR A 139 4.45 -6.52 -12.46
CA THR A 139 5.09 -5.61 -13.43
C THR A 139 6.17 -4.76 -12.78
N ALA A 140 7.26 -4.50 -13.51
CA ALA A 140 8.38 -3.67 -13.02
C ALA A 140 7.95 -2.24 -12.66
N GLY A 141 7.05 -1.65 -13.46
CA GLY A 141 6.51 -0.32 -13.20
C GLY A 141 5.70 -0.25 -11.91
N ALA A 142 4.82 -1.24 -11.65
CA ALA A 142 4.06 -1.31 -10.41
C ALA A 142 4.97 -1.56 -9.20
N ARG A 143 5.98 -2.44 -9.34
CA ARG A 143 6.98 -2.71 -8.30
C ARG A 143 7.74 -1.46 -7.90
N ALA A 144 8.25 -0.71 -8.87
CA ALA A 144 9.00 0.52 -8.59
C ALA A 144 8.18 1.53 -7.77
N ARG A 145 6.90 1.70 -8.10
CA ARG A 145 5.98 2.60 -7.37
C ARG A 145 5.63 2.07 -5.98
N TYR A 146 5.33 0.78 -5.88
CA TYR A 146 5.02 0.13 -4.61
C TYR A 146 6.18 0.26 -3.61
N ASP A 147 7.40 -0.06 -4.06
CA ASP A 147 8.62 0.04 -3.25
C ASP A 147 8.97 1.50 -2.91
N ALA A 148 8.76 2.43 -3.84
CA ALA A 148 8.99 3.85 -3.60
C ALA A 148 8.05 4.41 -2.53
N GLY A 149 6.76 4.06 -2.59
CA GLY A 149 5.81 4.43 -1.55
C GLY A 149 6.13 3.80 -0.20
N GLY A 150 6.54 2.53 -0.22
CA GLY A 150 7.05 1.81 0.95
C GLY A 150 8.22 2.53 1.62
N ARG A 151 9.22 2.95 0.84
CA ARG A 151 10.35 3.75 1.34
C ARG A 151 9.91 5.08 1.94
N GLY A 152 8.93 5.76 1.36
CA GLY A 152 8.36 7.00 1.91
C GLY A 152 7.75 6.78 3.30
N TYR A 153 6.91 5.76 3.45
CA TYR A 153 6.33 5.43 4.75
C TYR A 153 7.36 4.93 5.77
N THR A 154 8.34 4.11 5.37
CA THR A 154 9.46 3.72 6.25
C THR A 154 10.34 4.90 6.68
N ALA A 155 10.57 5.89 5.80
CA ALA A 155 11.30 7.11 6.17
C ALA A 155 10.52 7.96 7.17
N ALA A 156 9.18 7.97 7.07
CA ALA A 156 8.33 8.63 8.06
C ALA A 156 8.45 7.96 9.44
N THR A 157 8.41 6.63 9.51
CA THR A 157 8.51 5.89 10.79
C THR A 157 9.89 6.03 11.41
N ALA A 158 10.96 6.04 10.61
CA ALA A 158 12.30 6.35 11.09
C ALA A 158 12.40 7.77 11.67
N SER A 159 11.79 8.76 11.02
CA SER A 159 11.72 10.14 11.53
C SER A 159 10.85 10.24 12.79
N CYS A 160 9.79 9.42 12.93
CA CYS A 160 9.04 9.31 14.17
C CYS A 160 9.91 8.76 15.30
N ALA A 161 10.69 7.70 15.06
CA ALA A 161 11.55 7.12 16.09
C ALA A 161 12.53 8.17 16.64
N GLN A 162 13.06 9.03 15.76
CA GLN A 162 13.93 10.15 16.12
C GLN A 162 13.26 11.19 17.04
N LEU A 163 11.93 11.33 17.02
CA LEU A 163 11.23 12.21 17.98
C LEU A 163 11.34 11.70 19.42
N PHE A 164 11.55 10.39 19.60
CA PHE A 164 11.46 9.71 20.89
C PHE A 164 12.79 9.15 21.40
N ASP A 165 13.79 8.96 20.54
CA ASP A 165 15.08 8.33 20.85
C ASP A 165 16.12 9.26 21.52
N GLY A 166 15.81 10.56 21.67
CA GLY A 166 16.71 11.53 22.27
C GLY A 166 17.74 12.13 21.31
N THR A 167 17.56 11.95 19.99
CA THR A 167 18.36 12.68 18.98
C THR A 167 18.25 14.20 19.15
N ARG A 168 19.31 14.91 18.75
CA ARG A 168 19.40 16.38 18.86
C ARG A 168 18.84 17.11 17.64
N ILE A 169 18.01 16.44 16.83
CA ILE A 169 17.38 17.07 15.67
C ILE A 169 16.21 17.90 16.17
N GLU A 170 16.11 19.14 15.67
CA GLU A 170 15.00 20.04 15.99
C GLU A 170 13.64 19.37 15.72
N VAL A 171 12.73 19.44 16.69
CA VAL A 171 11.43 18.76 16.61
C VAL A 171 10.63 19.22 15.39
N GLY A 172 10.64 20.53 15.08
CA GLY A 172 9.97 21.06 13.90
C GLY A 172 10.50 20.46 12.59
N VAL A 173 11.81 20.17 12.53
CA VAL A 173 12.44 19.52 11.37
C VAL A 173 11.98 18.07 11.25
N LEU A 174 11.94 17.32 12.36
CA LEU A 174 11.46 15.93 12.35
C LEU A 174 9.98 15.84 11.98
N GLN A 175 9.13 16.71 12.53
CA GLN A 175 7.72 16.77 12.14
C GLN A 175 7.56 17.05 10.64
N GLN A 176 8.36 17.96 10.08
CA GLN A 176 8.31 18.26 8.65
C GLN A 176 8.78 17.07 7.80
N ARG A 177 9.82 16.34 8.22
CA ARG A 177 10.29 15.12 7.55
C ARG A 177 9.23 14.03 7.57
N ILE A 178 8.54 13.83 8.70
CA ILE A 178 7.42 12.89 8.80
C ILE A 178 6.34 13.25 7.78
N ARG A 179 5.85 14.50 7.78
CA ARG A 179 4.80 14.94 6.84
C ARG A 179 5.21 14.76 5.39
N THR A 180 6.43 15.15 5.04
CA THR A 180 6.96 15.05 3.68
C THR A 180 7.06 13.59 3.24
N SER A 181 7.62 12.72 4.08
CA SER A 181 7.80 11.30 3.76
C SER A 181 6.47 10.56 3.65
N LEU A 182 5.48 10.89 4.49
CA LEU A 182 4.11 10.38 4.36
C LEU A 182 3.45 10.84 3.05
N ALA A 183 3.66 12.10 2.64
CA ALA A 183 3.14 12.61 1.37
C ALA A 183 3.83 11.98 0.15
N ASP A 184 5.14 11.72 0.24
CA ASP A 184 5.88 10.98 -0.79
C ASP A 184 5.34 9.54 -0.91
N GLY A 185 5.09 8.88 0.22
CA GLY A 185 4.45 7.56 0.27
C GLY A 185 3.12 7.54 -0.47
N ASP A 186 2.24 8.49 -0.13
CA ASP A 186 0.92 8.63 -0.78
C ASP A 186 1.03 8.89 -2.28
N ARG A 187 1.94 9.78 -2.70
CA ARG A 187 2.12 10.11 -4.12
C ARG A 187 2.47 8.87 -4.94
N GLU A 188 3.37 8.03 -4.45
CA GLU A 188 3.81 6.84 -5.18
C GLU A 188 2.73 5.75 -5.21
N TRP A 189 2.01 5.54 -4.11
CA TRP A 189 0.90 4.58 -4.08
C TRP A 189 -0.35 5.08 -4.84
N ALA A 190 -0.57 6.39 -4.92
CA ALA A 190 -1.57 6.97 -5.81
C ALA A 190 -1.18 6.80 -7.29
N ALA A 191 0.10 7.00 -7.63
CA ALA A 191 0.60 6.76 -8.98
C ALA A 191 0.51 5.27 -9.37
N LEU A 192 0.75 4.36 -8.42
CA LEU A 192 0.50 2.93 -8.60
C LEU A 192 -0.98 2.65 -8.91
N ALA A 193 -1.89 3.21 -8.11
CA ALA A 193 -3.33 3.05 -8.31
C ALA A 193 -3.76 3.55 -9.71
N ALA A 194 -3.19 4.68 -10.15
CA ALA A 194 -3.44 5.24 -11.48
C ALA A 194 -2.95 4.34 -12.62
N ILE A 195 -1.79 3.68 -12.49
CA ILE A 195 -1.30 2.70 -13.47
C ILE A 195 -2.30 1.56 -13.67
N ILE A 196 -3.00 1.18 -12.60
CA ILE A 196 -3.91 0.03 -12.56
C ILE A 196 -5.34 0.44 -12.93
N GLY A 197 -5.62 1.74 -12.99
CA GLY A 197 -6.98 2.26 -13.20
C GLY A 197 -7.92 2.01 -12.02
N GLN A 198 -7.36 1.89 -10.81
CA GLN A 198 -8.10 1.60 -9.57
C GLN A 198 -7.91 2.73 -8.56
N PRO A 199 -8.81 2.90 -7.58
CA PRO A 199 -8.61 3.88 -6.53
C PRO A 199 -7.44 3.49 -5.62
N MET A 200 -6.75 4.50 -5.08
CA MET A 200 -5.82 4.30 -3.97
C MET A 200 -6.62 3.89 -2.72
N ALA A 201 -6.08 2.97 -1.94
CA ALA A 201 -6.67 2.63 -0.65
C ALA A 201 -6.64 3.86 0.29
N THR A 202 -7.77 4.15 0.92
CA THR A 202 -7.91 5.23 1.90
C THR A 202 -8.36 4.66 3.23
N ALA A 203 -8.04 5.35 4.33
CA ALA A 203 -8.65 5.06 5.61
C ALA A 203 -10.18 5.19 5.50
N ALA A 204 -10.92 4.32 6.20
CA ALA A 204 -12.36 4.49 6.33
C ALA A 204 -12.67 5.82 7.07
N PRO A 205 -13.78 6.50 6.75
CA PRO A 205 -14.21 7.65 7.54
C PRO A 205 -14.37 7.25 9.01
N ALA A 206 -13.97 8.12 9.93
CA ALA A 206 -14.30 7.93 11.33
C ALA A 206 -15.82 7.93 11.49
N ALA A 207 -16.37 6.94 12.21
CA ALA A 207 -17.78 6.92 12.55
C ALA A 207 -18.13 8.17 13.40
N PRO A 208 -19.30 8.81 13.18
CA PRO A 208 -19.72 10.00 13.90
C PRO A 208 -20.01 9.75 15.38
#